data_AF-A0A7W5HL08-F1
#
_entry.id   AF-A0A7W5HL08-F1
#
_cell.length_a   1.000
_cell.length_b   1.000
_cell.length_c   1.000
_cell.angle_alpha   90.00
_cell.angle_beta   90.00
_cell.angle_gamma   90.00
#
_symmetry.space_group_name_H-M   'P 1'
#
loop_
_entity.id
_entity.type
_entity.pdbx_description
1 polymer ?
#
loop_
_entity_poly.entity_id
_entity_poly.type
_entity_poly.pdbx_seq_one_letter_code
_entity_poly.pdbx_strand_id
1 'polypeptide(L)'
;MTKSFKCEIVSAEASIFSGNAEQVVAAGRMGDLGILAGHTPLLTELAPGPVRIVLGGGDEDHFYVSGGFLEVQPDVVTVLADTAIRADDLDEAAAEEARQHALKAMDEKSAEMDYTRAAAELAEAMAQLRTIQQLRRKVGRS
;
A
#
# COMPACT_ATOMS: atom_id res chain seq x y z
N MET A 1 -11.35 26.06 -0.59
CA MET A 1 -9.96 25.60 -0.50
C MET A 1 -9.94 24.42 0.43
N THR A 2 -9.73 23.22 -0.10
CA THR A 2 -9.49 22.04 0.74
C THR A 2 -8.18 22.23 1.48
N LYS A 3 -8.12 21.85 2.75
CA LYS A 3 -6.87 21.91 3.51
C LYS A 3 -5.97 20.76 3.05
N SER A 4 -4.72 21.05 2.76
CA SER A 4 -3.69 20.07 2.42
C SER A 4 -2.67 19.92 3.55
N PHE A 5 -1.99 18.78 3.60
CA PHE A 5 -0.86 18.50 4.48
C PHE A 5 0.30 17.94 3.66
N LYS A 6 1.51 17.98 4.22
CA LYS A 6 2.67 17.37 3.58
C LYS A 6 2.58 15.85 3.72
N CYS A 7 2.70 15.12 2.62
CA CYS A 7 2.72 13.66 2.61
C CYS A 7 4.02 13.14 2.01
N GLU A 8 4.62 12.17 2.69
CA GLU A 8 5.86 11.53 2.26
C GLU A 8 5.71 10.01 2.30
N ILE A 9 6.13 9.34 1.22
CA ILE A 9 6.31 7.88 1.18
C ILE A 9 7.80 7.63 1.08
N VAL A 10 8.33 6.93 2.08
CA VAL A 10 9.74 6.59 2.19
C VAL A 10 9.89 5.10 2.43
N SER A 11 10.91 4.51 1.82
CA SER A 11 11.39 3.18 2.15
C SER A 11 12.79 3.25 2.77
N ALA A 12 13.30 2.10 3.22
CA ALA A 12 14.67 1.99 3.70
C ALA A 12 15.72 2.38 2.63
N GLU A 13 15.35 2.26 1.35
CA GLU A 13 16.27 2.45 0.21
C GLU A 13 16.12 3.83 -0.44
N ALA A 14 14.92 4.40 -0.50
CA ALA A 14 14.67 5.66 -1.19
C ALA A 14 13.42 6.40 -0.69
N SER A 15 13.39 7.72 -0.92
CA SER A 15 12.14 8.50 -0.88
C SER A 15 11.43 8.34 -2.22
N ILE A 16 10.20 7.82 -2.18
CA ILE A 16 9.43 7.44 -3.37
C ILE A 16 8.45 8.54 -3.75
N PHE A 17 7.91 9.23 -2.74
CA PHE A 17 7.00 10.35 -2.95
C PHE A 17 7.20 11.41 -1.87
N SER A 18 7.13 12.69 -2.27
CA SER A 18 7.05 13.82 -1.36
C SER A 18 6.23 14.91 -2.04
N GLY A 19 5.15 15.35 -1.38
CA GLY A 19 4.23 16.33 -1.97
C GLY A 19 3.15 16.78 -0.99
N ASN A 20 2.25 17.65 -1.46
CA ASN A 20 1.08 18.05 -0.69
C ASN A 20 -0.12 17.17 -1.06
N ALA A 21 -0.77 16.60 -0.05
CA ALA A 21 -1.96 15.77 -0.19
C ALA A 21 -3.15 16.40 0.55
N GLU A 22 -4.35 16.20 0.01
CA GLU A 22 -5.61 16.54 0.69
C GLU A 22 -6.10 15.35 1.53
N GLN A 23 -5.84 14.13 1.06
CA GLN A 23 -6.23 12.89 1.72
C GLN A 23 -5.23 11.77 1.42
N VAL A 24 -4.99 10.90 2.40
CA VAL A 24 -4.27 9.64 2.22
C VAL A 24 -5.17 8.50 2.68
N VAL A 25 -5.25 7.43 1.90
CA VAL A 25 -5.95 6.20 2.28
C VAL A 25 -4.97 5.04 2.21
N ALA A 26 -4.86 4.29 3.29
CA ALA A 26 -3.92 3.17 3.40
C ALA A 26 -4.59 1.98 4.11
N ALA A 27 -4.12 0.78 3.78
CA ALA A 27 -4.55 -0.45 4.43
C ALA A 27 -3.82 -0.60 5.78
N GLY A 28 -4.52 -0.37 6.89
CA GLY A 28 -4.01 -0.67 8.23
C GLY A 28 -4.23 -2.13 8.60
N ARG A 29 -3.51 -2.61 9.63
CA ARG A 29 -3.66 -3.98 10.15
C ARG A 29 -5.09 -4.31 10.60
N MET A 30 -5.83 -3.30 11.10
CA MET A 30 -7.19 -3.45 11.62
C MET A 30 -8.29 -3.06 10.63
N GLY A 31 -7.94 -2.68 9.39
CA GLY A 31 -8.86 -2.18 8.38
C GLY A 31 -8.29 -0.98 7.64
N ASP A 32 -9.06 -0.41 6.72
CA ASP A 32 -8.63 0.76 5.94
C ASP A 32 -8.67 2.04 6.77
N LEU A 33 -7.63 2.87 6.67
CA LEU A 33 -7.55 4.18 7.30
C LEU A 33 -7.55 5.28 6.25
N GLY A 34 -8.35 6.32 6.48
CA GLY A 34 -8.36 7.55 5.70
C GLY A 34 -7.90 8.74 6.56
N ILE A 35 -6.76 9.31 6.21
CA ILE A 35 -6.16 10.47 6.87
C ILE A 35 -6.48 11.73 6.06
N LEU A 36 -7.00 12.75 6.75
CA LEU A 36 -7.35 14.06 6.21
C LEU A 36 -6.53 15.14 6.92
N ALA A 37 -6.50 16.35 6.36
CA ALA A 37 -5.84 17.48 7.00
C ALA A 37 -6.40 17.75 8.42
N GLY A 38 -5.50 17.84 9.40
CA GLY A 38 -5.85 18.08 10.81
C GLY A 38 -6.21 16.81 11.59
N HIS A 39 -5.89 15.63 11.06
CA HIS A 39 -6.02 14.38 11.79
C HIS A 39 -5.14 14.38 13.06
N THR A 40 -5.64 13.80 14.14
CA THR A 40 -4.89 13.65 15.40
C THR A 40 -3.62 12.83 15.17
N PRO A 41 -2.50 13.15 15.84
CA PRO A 41 -1.29 12.35 15.72
C PRO A 41 -1.55 10.87 15.99
N LEU A 42 -1.02 10.02 15.12
CA LEU A 42 -1.26 8.58 15.12
C LEU A 42 -0.03 7.85 14.60
N LEU A 43 0.33 6.74 15.24
CA LEU A 43 1.31 5.79 14.71
C LEU A 43 0.64 4.42 14.64
N THR A 44 0.64 3.78 13.48
CA THR A 44 0.00 2.49 13.29
C THR A 44 0.73 1.61 12.28
N GLU A 45 0.58 0.29 12.42
CA GLU A 45 1.10 -0.69 11.46
C GLU A 45 0.22 -0.75 10.21
N LEU A 46 0.87 -0.72 9.06
CA LEU A 46 0.26 -0.92 7.75
C LEU A 46 0.31 -2.40 7.35
N ALA A 47 -0.80 -2.87 6.81
CA ALA A 47 -0.86 -4.16 6.13
C ALA A 47 -0.36 -4.01 4.69
N PRO A 48 0.15 -5.10 4.07
CA PRO A 48 0.44 -5.11 2.65
C PRO A 48 -0.82 -4.74 1.85
N GLY A 49 -0.72 -3.77 0.95
CA GLY A 49 -1.90 -3.29 0.23
C GLY A 49 -1.71 -1.96 -0.49
N PRO A 50 -2.81 -1.42 -1.04
CA PRO A 50 -2.78 -0.16 -1.75
C PRO A 50 -2.73 1.02 -0.80
N VAL A 51 -1.92 2.02 -1.17
CA VAL A 51 -1.95 3.36 -0.62
C VAL A 51 -2.38 4.31 -1.73
N ARG A 52 -3.42 5.10 -1.46
CA ARG A 52 -3.94 6.10 -2.38
C ARG A 52 -3.73 7.48 -1.78
N ILE A 53 -3.10 8.36 -2.54
CA ILE A 53 -2.90 9.76 -2.16
C ILE A 53 -3.77 10.61 -3.08
N VAL A 54 -4.62 11.45 -2.50
CA VAL A 54 -5.41 12.45 -3.23
C VAL A 54 -4.67 13.77 -3.13
N LEU A 55 -4.25 14.30 -4.28
CA LEU A 55 -3.55 15.57 -4.42
C LEU A 55 -4.53 16.74 -4.57
N GLY A 56 -3.99 17.95 -4.49
CA GLY A 56 -4.75 19.17 -4.72
C GLY A 56 -5.32 19.23 -6.13
N GLY A 57 -6.63 19.51 -6.25
CA GLY A 57 -7.30 19.60 -7.55
C GLY A 57 -7.97 18.30 -8.02
N GLY A 58 -7.88 17.22 -7.25
CA GLY A 58 -8.60 15.97 -7.50
C GLY A 58 -7.79 14.86 -8.18
N ASP A 59 -6.51 15.10 -8.47
CA ASP A 59 -5.60 14.07 -8.97
C ASP A 59 -5.34 13.00 -7.89
N GLU A 60 -5.25 11.72 -8.28
CA GLU A 60 -4.97 10.60 -7.39
C GLU A 60 -3.67 9.91 -7.81
N ASP A 61 -2.73 9.76 -6.86
CA ASP A 61 -1.57 8.88 -7.00
C ASP A 61 -1.84 7.55 -6.27
N HIS A 62 -1.43 6.45 -6.91
CA HIS A 62 -1.59 5.10 -6.38
C HIS A 62 -0.24 4.42 -6.17
N PHE A 63 -0.10 3.78 -5.01
CA PHE A 63 1.09 3.04 -4.63
C PHE A 63 0.70 1.67 -4.07
N TYR A 64 1.53 0.68 -4.29
CA TYR A 64 1.53 -0.56 -3.54
C TYR A 64 2.59 -0.47 -2.43
N VAL A 65 2.24 -0.89 -1.22
CA VAL A 65 3.20 -1.08 -0.12
C VAL A 65 3.15 -2.51 0.36
N SER A 66 4.31 -3.12 0.60
CA SER A 66 4.40 -4.49 1.17
C SER A 66 4.10 -4.52 2.68
N GLY A 67 4.03 -3.37 3.33
CA GLY A 67 3.80 -3.23 4.77
C GLY A 67 4.65 -2.09 5.35
N GLY A 68 4.59 -1.92 6.67
CA GLY A 68 5.39 -0.94 7.39
C GLY A 68 4.56 -0.16 8.42
N PHE A 69 4.79 1.14 8.51
CA PHE A 69 4.15 2.04 9.47
C PHE A 69 3.58 3.29 8.80
N LEU A 70 2.45 3.75 9.32
CA LEU A 70 1.89 5.06 9.02
C LEU A 70 2.07 5.96 10.25
N GLU A 71 2.81 7.03 10.07
CA GLU A 71 2.97 8.09 11.06
C GLU A 71 2.21 9.34 10.62
N VAL A 72 1.34 9.84 11.48
CA VAL A 72 0.60 11.08 11.32
C VAL A 72 1.09 12.05 12.38
N GLN A 73 1.64 13.16 11.95
CA GLN A 73 1.99 14.31 12.78
C GLN A 73 1.07 15.49 12.42
N PRO A 74 1.06 16.59 13.22
CA PRO A 74 0.15 17.71 12.99
C PRO A 74 0.23 18.34 11.58
N ASP A 75 1.43 18.39 11.02
CA ASP A 75 1.71 19.08 9.75
C ASP A 75 2.17 18.14 8.61
N VAL A 76 2.56 16.90 8.95
CA VAL A 76 3.13 15.93 8.01
C VAL A 76 2.61 14.52 8.27
N VAL A 77 2.37 13.78 7.20
CA VAL A 77 2.01 12.35 7.22
C VAL A 77 3.07 11.58 6.47
N THR A 78 3.68 10.60 7.14
CA THR A 78 4.78 9.80 6.61
C THR A 78 4.36 8.34 6.55
N VAL A 79 4.47 7.76 5.37
CA VAL A 79 4.33 6.32 5.14
C VAL A 79 5.74 5.73 5.10
N LEU A 80 6.09 4.99 6.14
CA LEU A 80 7.35 4.27 6.28
C LEU A 80 7.11 2.84 5.80
N ALA A 81 7.39 2.56 4.52
CA ALA A 81 7.15 1.26 3.93
C ALA A 81 8.45 0.44 3.82
N ASP A 82 8.37 -0.88 4.02
CA ASP A 82 9.52 -1.76 3.75
C ASP A 82 9.85 -1.76 2.25
N THR A 83 8.83 -1.87 1.41
CA THR A 83 8.90 -1.69 -0.03
C THR A 83 7.67 -0.92 -0.50
N ALA A 84 7.87 0.05 -1.38
CA ALA A 84 6.77 0.78 -2.00
C ALA A 84 7.04 0.99 -3.50
N ILE A 85 6.00 0.77 -4.30
CA ILE A 85 6.07 0.80 -5.76
C ILE A 85 4.90 1.63 -6.28
N ARG A 86 5.14 2.52 -7.25
CA ARG A 86 4.06 3.27 -7.91
C ARG A 86 3.22 2.34 -8.77
N ALA A 87 1.91 2.55 -8.78
CA ALA A 87 0.99 1.72 -9.56
C ALA A 87 1.28 1.78 -11.07
N ASP A 88 1.78 2.90 -11.59
CA ASP A 88 2.16 3.05 -13.01
C ASP A 88 3.38 2.20 -13.39
N ASP A 89 4.23 1.87 -12.41
CA ASP A 89 5.41 1.02 -12.57
C ASP A 89 5.13 -0.46 -12.19
N LEU A 90 3.89 -0.77 -11.77
CA LEU A 90 3.49 -2.10 -11.35
C LEU A 90 3.12 -2.96 -12.58
N ASP A 91 4.04 -3.81 -13.02
CA ASP A 91 3.80 -4.75 -14.11
C ASP A 91 2.89 -5.91 -13.64
N GLU A 92 1.66 -5.98 -14.16
CA GLU A 92 0.64 -7.01 -13.84
C GLU A 92 1.20 -8.43 -14.05
N ALA A 93 2.09 -8.63 -15.02
CA ALA A 93 2.72 -9.91 -15.30
C ALA A 93 3.70 -10.35 -14.19
N ALA A 94 4.49 -9.40 -13.66
CA ALA A 94 5.44 -9.67 -12.58
C ALA A 94 4.72 -9.97 -11.25
N ALA A 95 3.61 -9.29 -10.98
CA ALA A 95 2.78 -9.54 -9.80
C ALA A 95 2.09 -10.92 -9.85
N GLU A 96 1.60 -11.33 -11.03
CA GLU A 96 1.00 -12.66 -11.23
C GLU A 96 2.06 -13.78 -11.13
N GLU A 97 3.28 -13.53 -11.61
CA GLU A 97 4.40 -14.47 -11.52
C GLU A 97 4.90 -14.64 -10.07
N ALA A 98 5.00 -13.55 -9.31
CA ALA A 98 5.31 -13.60 -7.88
C ALA A 98 4.26 -14.40 -7.09
N ARG A 99 2.97 -14.22 -7.42
CA ARG A 99 1.87 -15.03 -6.87
C ARG A 99 2.03 -16.51 -7.22
N GLN A 100 2.29 -16.84 -8.48
CA GLN A 100 2.48 -18.22 -8.95
C GLN A 100 3.67 -18.88 -8.25
N HIS A 101 4.75 -18.12 -8.03
CA HIS A 101 5.94 -18.60 -7.33
C HIS A 101 5.66 -18.87 -5.85
N ALA A 102 4.99 -17.94 -5.15
CA ALA A 102 4.56 -18.12 -3.75
C ALA A 102 3.61 -19.32 -3.58
N LEU A 103 2.66 -19.50 -4.51
CA LEU A 103 1.75 -20.66 -4.52
C LEU A 103 2.47 -21.99 -4.73
N LYS A 104 3.50 -22.02 -5.59
CA LYS A 104 4.31 -23.23 -5.80
C LYS A 104 5.22 -23.52 -4.60
N ALA A 105 5.76 -22.50 -3.95
CA ALA A 105 6.54 -22.64 -2.73
C ALA A 105 5.70 -23.18 -1.56
N MET A 106 4.40 -22.85 -1.51
CA MET A 106 3.42 -23.47 -0.58
C MET A 106 3.18 -24.95 -0.85
N ASP A 107 3.12 -25.35 -2.13
CA ASP A 107 2.78 -26.71 -2.54
C ASP A 107 3.96 -27.68 -2.37
N GLU A 108 5.20 -27.20 -2.46
CA GLU A 108 6.40 -28.06 -2.52
C GLU A 108 7.02 -28.50 -1.18
N LYS A 109 6.62 -28.04 0.03
CA LYS A 109 7.25 -28.54 1.28
C LYS A 109 6.35 -28.79 2.50
N SER A 110 6.46 -30.04 2.97
CA SER A 110 6.04 -30.57 4.27
C SER A 110 6.99 -30.13 5.39
N ALA A 111 6.77 -28.95 5.99
CA ALA A 111 7.27 -28.61 7.32
C ALA A 111 6.37 -27.54 7.94
N GLU A 112 5.99 -27.72 9.20
CA GLU A 112 5.07 -26.83 9.94
C GLU A 112 5.55 -25.35 9.99
N MET A 113 6.87 -25.14 9.88
CA MET A 113 7.49 -23.81 9.76
C MET A 113 7.34 -23.15 8.39
N ASP A 114 7.30 -23.91 7.29
CA ASP A 114 7.12 -23.37 5.93
C ASP A 114 5.68 -22.90 5.71
N TYR A 115 4.70 -23.56 6.33
CA TYR A 115 3.28 -23.21 6.19
C TYR A 115 2.95 -21.78 6.64
N THR A 116 3.59 -21.31 7.72
CA THR A 116 3.35 -19.96 8.28
C THR A 116 3.92 -18.88 7.37
N ARG A 117 5.12 -19.12 6.81
CA ARG A 117 5.79 -18.20 5.89
C ARG A 117 5.05 -18.13 4.56
N ALA A 118 4.69 -19.29 4.04
CA ALA A 118 4.00 -19.40 2.77
C ALA A 118 2.55 -18.85 2.87
N ALA A 119 1.91 -18.93 4.05
CA ALA A 119 0.63 -18.27 4.31
C ALA A 119 0.74 -16.74 4.28
N ALA A 120 1.85 -16.18 4.76
CA ALA A 120 2.11 -14.75 4.66
C ALA A 120 2.30 -14.32 3.18
N GLU A 121 3.06 -15.09 2.40
CA GLU A 121 3.27 -14.82 0.98
C GLU A 121 1.95 -14.90 0.17
N LEU A 122 1.08 -15.86 0.48
CA LEU A 122 -0.24 -15.96 -0.15
C LEU A 122 -1.16 -14.79 0.23
N ALA A 123 -1.12 -14.35 1.49
CA ALA A 123 -1.88 -13.18 1.93
C ALA A 123 -1.43 -11.92 1.18
N GLU A 124 -0.12 -11.76 0.98
CA GLU A 124 0.46 -10.64 0.22
C GLU A 124 0.06 -10.68 -1.26
N ALA A 125 0.17 -11.84 -1.91
CA ALA A 125 -0.24 -12.00 -3.30
C ALA A 125 -1.75 -11.80 -3.52
N MET A 126 -2.58 -12.14 -2.52
CA MET A 126 -4.02 -11.84 -2.56
C MET A 126 -4.31 -10.34 -2.38
N ALA A 127 -3.53 -9.63 -1.57
CA ALA A 127 -3.65 -8.19 -1.39
C ALA A 127 -3.30 -7.42 -2.68
N GLN A 128 -2.28 -7.87 -3.41
CA GLN A 128 -1.91 -7.33 -4.72
C GLN A 128 -3.06 -7.47 -5.74
N LEU A 129 -3.66 -8.65 -5.86
CA LEU A 129 -4.78 -8.86 -6.78
C LEU A 129 -6.01 -8.04 -6.44
N ARG A 130 -6.33 -7.90 -5.14
CA ARG A 130 -7.42 -7.01 -4.70
C ARG A 130 -7.18 -5.58 -5.15
N THR A 131 -5.95 -5.10 -5.05
CA THR A 131 -5.55 -3.76 -5.51
C THR A 131 -5.80 -3.59 -7.00
N ILE A 132 -5.34 -4.54 -7.83
CA ILE A 132 -5.53 -4.54 -9.28
C ILE A 132 -7.02 -4.57 -9.65
N GLN A 133 -7.82 -5.39 -8.96
CA GLN A 133 -9.27 -5.47 -9.19
C GLN A 133 -10.00 -4.18 -8.80
N GLN A 134 -9.61 -3.52 -7.71
CA GLN A 134 -10.18 -2.24 -7.30
C GLN A 134 -9.86 -1.11 -8.30
N LEU A 135 -8.64 -1.10 -8.83
CA LEU A 135 -8.23 -0.20 -9.91
C LEU A 135 -9.08 -0.43 -11.18
N ARG A 136 -9.21 -1.68 -11.65
CA ARG A 136 -10.03 -2.04 -12.82
C ARG A 136 -11.52 -1.68 -12.66
N ARG A 137 -12.10 -1.89 -11.48
CA ARG A 137 -13.52 -1.61 -11.21
C ARG A 137 -13.83 -0.10 -11.19
N LYS A 138 -12.85 0.74 -10.88
CA LYS A 138 -12.96 2.20 -11.03
C LYS A 138 -12.82 2.62 -12.51
N VAL A 139 -11.87 2.04 -13.25
CA VAL A 139 -11.66 2.34 -14.68
C VAL A 139 -12.85 1.93 -15.56
N GLY A 140 -13.51 0.80 -15.27
CA GLY A 140 -14.71 0.36 -16.00
C GLY A 140 -16.00 1.11 -15.67
N ARG A 141 -15.94 2.15 -14.82
CA ARG A 141 -17.09 2.96 -14.39
C ARG A 141 -16.96 4.44 -14.76
N SER A 142 -15.92 4.79 -15.53
CA SER A 142 -15.75 6.09 -16.20
C SER A 142 -16.31 6.06 -17.61
#